data_AF-A0A7V6UBX3-F1
#
_entry.id   AF-A0A7V6UBX3-F1
#
_cell.length_a   1.000
_cell.length_b   1.000
_cell.length_c   1.000
_cell.angle_alpha   90.00
_cell.angle_beta   90.00
_cell.angle_gamma   90.00
#
_symmetry.space_group_name_H-M   'P 1'
#
loop_
_entity.id
_entity.type
_entity.pdbx_description
1 polymer ?
#
loop_
_entity_poly.entity_id
_entity_poly.type
_entity_poly.pdbx_seq_one_letter_code
_entity_poly.pdbx_strand_id
1 'polypeptide(L)'
;MEHFTRFIKYTGFWTMLRNTLSITLYNLATFPIPVIVALLINEIRSKWFKKTVNQKSTVNTRTNKRRINVDAIFDICNTIFMLIFLFIMLYPLYFTIIASISDINEVGNGNVYLLPKGFTLEAYKNVFINKQIWIGYKNTIIYTFFGTLYGLIILLPTAYALSKKNIFGRKVITWYFLITMYFSGGMVPTYLLIKNLGLLNNPLVMIVGPMSIYNLIVTKSYFATSIPNELYESANIDGANTFTCFFRIAIPLAKPIIAVMALYISVAIWNSYFIEAMG
;
A
#
# COMPACT_ATOMS: atom_id res chain seq x y z
N MET A 1 22.01 -26.45 12.31
CA MET A 1 23.29 -25.93 11.77
C MET A 1 23.59 -26.43 10.36
N GLU A 2 23.47 -27.73 10.06
CA GLU A 2 23.80 -28.30 8.73
C GLU A 2 22.95 -27.81 7.55
N HIS A 3 21.66 -27.52 7.77
CA HIS A 3 20.79 -26.98 6.72
C HIS A 3 21.18 -25.55 6.31
N PHE A 4 21.72 -24.75 7.23
CA PHE A 4 22.16 -23.38 6.97
C PHE A 4 23.46 -23.36 6.16
N THR A 5 24.40 -24.26 6.49
CA THR A 5 25.64 -24.40 5.72
C THR A 5 25.41 -24.99 4.33
N ARG A 6 24.42 -25.89 4.15
CA ARG A 6 23.97 -26.35 2.82
C ARG A 6 23.34 -25.23 1.99
N PHE A 7 22.56 -24.34 2.60
CA PHE A 7 21.94 -23.21 1.92
C PHE A 7 22.97 -22.21 1.37
N ILE A 8 23.98 -21.86 2.16
CA ILE A 8 25.08 -20.96 1.72
C ILE A 8 25.96 -21.61 0.64
N LYS A 9 26.15 -22.93 0.70
CA LYS A 9 26.94 -23.69 -0.29
C LYS A 9 26.19 -23.97 -1.59
N TYR A 10 24.92 -23.58 -1.71
CA TYR A 10 24.16 -23.73 -2.94
C TYR A 10 24.76 -22.82 -4.03
N THR A 11 25.09 -23.40 -5.18
CA THR A 11 25.78 -22.70 -6.29
C THR A 11 25.01 -21.49 -6.82
N GLY A 12 23.68 -21.45 -6.67
CA GLY A 12 22.84 -20.32 -7.04
C GLY A 12 22.68 -19.23 -5.97
N PHE A 13 23.16 -19.43 -4.73
CA PHE A 13 22.95 -18.50 -3.62
C PHE A 13 23.53 -17.11 -3.89
N TRP A 14 24.78 -17.04 -4.35
CA TRP A 14 25.44 -15.78 -4.67
C TRP A 14 24.78 -15.05 -5.83
N THR A 15 24.28 -15.79 -6.82
CA THR A 15 23.54 -15.23 -7.96
C THR A 15 22.19 -14.66 -7.50
N MET A 16 21.46 -15.38 -6.65
CA MET A 16 20.20 -14.91 -6.06
C MET A 16 20.42 -13.69 -5.17
N LEU A 17 21.46 -13.69 -4.35
CA LEU A 17 21.80 -12.57 -3.47
C LEU A 17 22.17 -11.33 -4.29
N ARG A 18 23.00 -11.48 -5.34
CA ARG A 18 23.33 -10.40 -6.26
C ARG A 18 22.10 -9.86 -6.97
N ASN A 19 21.26 -10.73 -7.53
CA ASN A 19 20.05 -10.29 -8.25
C ASN A 19 19.06 -9.60 -7.31
N THR A 20 18.87 -10.12 -6.09
CA THR A 20 18.01 -9.50 -5.07
C THR A 20 18.55 -8.14 -4.67
N LEU A 21 19.86 -8.04 -4.39
CA LEU A 21 20.52 -6.77 -4.10
C LEU A 21 20.35 -5.77 -5.24
N SER A 22 20.58 -6.18 -6.49
CA SER A 22 20.44 -5.33 -7.67
C SER A 22 19.00 -4.83 -7.85
N ILE A 23 18.00 -5.70 -7.70
CA ILE A 23 16.57 -5.32 -7.78
C ILE A 23 16.21 -4.36 -6.65
N THR A 24 16.66 -4.64 -5.41
CA THR A 24 16.42 -3.77 -4.26
C THR A 24 17.07 -2.40 -4.45
N LEU A 25 18.31 -2.34 -4.94
CA LEU A 25 19.00 -1.08 -5.29
C LEU A 25 18.25 -0.29 -6.38
N TYR A 26 17.76 -0.98 -7.41
CA TYR A 26 16.98 -0.36 -8.47
C TYR A 26 15.66 0.23 -7.96
N ASN A 27 14.94 -0.51 -7.11
CA ASN A 27 13.70 -0.06 -6.47
C ASN A 27 13.93 1.11 -5.51
N LEU A 28 15.05 1.08 -4.76
CA LEU A 28 15.44 2.16 -3.86
C LEU A 28 15.75 3.45 -4.62
N ALA A 29 16.33 3.32 -5.82
CA ALA A 29 16.62 4.46 -6.69
C ALA A 29 15.37 5.00 -7.40
N THR A 30 14.42 4.16 -7.77
CA THR A 30 13.20 4.58 -8.50
C THR A 30 12.12 5.20 -7.62
N PHE A 31 11.97 4.76 -6.36
CA PHE A 31 10.97 5.29 -5.43
C PHE A 31 11.05 6.82 -5.17
N PRO A 32 12.23 7.44 -4.96
CA PRO A 32 12.33 8.87 -4.71
C PRO A 32 12.27 9.72 -5.99
N ILE A 33 12.46 9.14 -7.19
CA ILE A 33 12.52 9.92 -8.44
C ILE A 33 11.25 10.73 -8.70
N PRO A 34 10.02 10.18 -8.59
CA PRO A 34 8.80 10.97 -8.80
C PRO A 34 8.66 12.13 -7.82
N VAL A 35 9.06 11.92 -6.56
CA VAL A 35 9.01 12.96 -5.51
C VAL A 35 10.07 14.02 -5.76
N ILE A 36 11.29 13.64 -6.10
CA ILE A 36 12.38 14.56 -6.45
C ILE A 36 12.01 15.35 -7.70
N VAL A 37 11.45 14.71 -8.72
CA VAL A 37 10.98 15.38 -9.94
C VAL A 37 9.84 16.35 -9.62
N ALA A 38 8.85 15.95 -8.80
CA ALA A 38 7.78 16.84 -8.37
C ALA A 38 8.30 18.04 -7.55
N LEU A 39 9.23 17.81 -6.64
CA LEU A 39 9.89 18.86 -5.86
C LEU A 39 10.72 19.78 -6.76
N LEU A 40 11.48 19.25 -7.71
CA LEU A 40 12.24 20.02 -8.67
C LEU A 40 11.33 20.86 -9.57
N ILE A 41 10.23 20.30 -10.07
CA ILE A 41 9.22 21.03 -10.84
C ILE A 41 8.61 22.15 -9.99
N ASN A 42 8.28 21.89 -8.72
CA ASN A 42 7.74 22.88 -7.80
C ASN A 42 8.76 23.99 -7.47
N GLU A 43 10.03 23.64 -7.27
CA GLU A 43 11.14 24.55 -6.99
C GLU A 43 11.45 25.44 -8.21
N ILE A 44 11.47 24.87 -9.42
CA ILE A 44 11.65 25.59 -10.69
C ILE A 44 10.49 26.57 -10.92
N ARG A 45 9.24 26.11 -10.72
CA ARG A 45 8.05 26.97 -10.79
C ARG A 45 8.13 28.11 -9.77
N SER A 46 8.51 27.82 -8.53
CA SER A 46 8.69 28.80 -7.45
C SER A 46 9.77 29.85 -7.78
N LYS A 47 10.94 29.43 -8.27
CA LYS A 47 12.05 30.34 -8.64
C LYS A 47 11.68 31.21 -9.82
N TRP A 48 11.03 30.64 -10.84
CA TRP A 48 10.52 31.38 -11.99
C TRP A 48 9.43 32.38 -11.59
N PHE A 49 8.51 31.98 -10.71
CA PHE A 49 7.45 32.83 -10.17
C PHE A 49 8.02 33.97 -9.30
N LYS A 50 8.96 33.70 -8.41
CA LYS A 50 9.64 34.74 -7.60
C LYS A 50 10.42 35.72 -8.47
N LYS A 51 11.10 35.25 -9.52
CA LYS A 51 11.83 36.12 -10.47
C LYS A 51 10.87 37.02 -11.25
N THR A 52 9.74 36.50 -11.71
CA THR A 52 8.73 37.27 -12.45
C THR A 52 7.93 38.24 -11.57
N VAL A 53 7.68 37.90 -10.30
CA VAL A 53 7.00 38.79 -9.34
C VAL A 53 7.94 39.88 -8.81
N ASN A 54 9.20 39.56 -8.46
CA ASN A 54 10.15 40.57 -7.99
C ASN A 54 10.54 41.57 -9.08
N GLN A 55 10.60 41.15 -10.35
CA GLN A 55 10.85 42.07 -11.48
C GLN A 55 9.65 43.00 -11.77
N LYS A 56 8.44 42.63 -11.34
CA LYS A 56 7.24 43.48 -11.43
C LYS A 56 7.05 44.41 -10.23
N SER A 57 7.73 44.15 -9.11
CA SER A 57 7.52 44.87 -7.85
C SER A 57 8.26 46.22 -7.76
N THR A 58 9.15 46.54 -8.70
CA THR A 58 9.85 47.84 -8.79
C THR A 58 9.19 48.84 -9.75
N VAL A 59 8.05 48.50 -10.38
CA VAL A 59 7.32 49.44 -11.24
C VAL A 59 5.95 49.72 -10.61
N ASN A 60 5.94 50.72 -9.74
CA ASN A 60 4.70 51.25 -9.18
C ASN A 60 4.08 52.24 -10.18
N THR A 61 3.20 51.77 -11.06
CA THR A 61 2.23 52.63 -11.76
C THR A 61 0.91 51.89 -11.99
N ARG A 62 -0.16 52.51 -11.50
CA ARG A 62 -1.56 52.20 -11.78
C ARG A 62 -1.75 51.98 -13.29
N THR A 63 -1.94 50.75 -13.72
CA THR A 63 -2.49 50.47 -15.05
C THR A 63 -3.43 49.27 -14.98
N ASN A 64 -4.70 49.53 -15.29
CA ASN A 64 -5.74 48.54 -15.52
C ASN A 64 -5.42 47.80 -16.83
N LYS A 65 -4.41 46.93 -16.79
CA LYS A 65 -3.92 46.20 -17.95
C LYS A 65 -4.48 44.79 -17.88
N ARG A 66 -5.45 44.50 -18.75
CA ARG A 66 -6.00 43.16 -19.03
C ARG A 66 -4.86 42.15 -19.01
N ARG A 67 -4.71 41.41 -17.90
CA ARG A 67 -3.79 40.28 -17.83
C ARG A 67 -4.38 39.27 -18.80
N ILE A 68 -3.69 39.06 -19.92
CA ILE A 68 -4.02 37.99 -20.86
C ILE A 68 -4.21 36.71 -20.04
N ASN A 69 -5.29 35.99 -20.35
CA ASN A 69 -5.83 34.79 -19.71
C ASN A 69 -4.87 33.58 -19.77
N VAL A 70 -3.56 33.76 -19.57
CA VAL A 70 -2.55 32.69 -19.57
C VAL A 70 -2.85 31.68 -18.47
N ASP A 71 -3.28 32.16 -17.30
CA ASP A 71 -3.74 31.30 -16.20
C ASP A 71 -4.98 30.49 -16.62
N ALA A 72 -5.94 31.12 -17.30
CA ALA A 72 -7.14 30.42 -17.77
C ALA A 72 -6.85 29.41 -18.91
N ILE A 73 -5.93 29.73 -19.82
CA ILE A 73 -5.51 28.79 -20.88
C ILE A 73 -4.79 27.59 -20.26
N PHE A 74 -3.93 27.82 -19.26
CA PHE A 74 -3.27 26.75 -18.52
C PHE A 74 -4.29 25.87 -17.78
N ASP A 75 -5.26 26.49 -17.09
CA ASP A 75 -6.31 25.77 -16.36
C ASP A 75 -7.20 24.96 -17.32
N ILE A 76 -7.56 25.50 -18.48
CA ILE A 76 -8.32 24.78 -19.52
C ILE A 76 -7.52 23.58 -20.03
N CYS A 77 -6.25 23.78 -20.41
CA CYS A 77 -5.38 22.69 -20.87
C CYS A 77 -5.19 21.60 -19.80
N ASN A 78 -4.97 22.00 -18.54
CA ASN A 78 -4.85 21.07 -17.42
C ASN A 78 -6.16 20.33 -17.16
N THR A 79 -7.31 21.01 -17.24
CA THR A 79 -8.62 20.38 -17.08
C THR A 79 -8.89 19.36 -18.20
N ILE A 80 -8.60 19.70 -19.46
CA ILE A 80 -8.71 18.78 -20.59
C ILE A 80 -7.80 17.57 -20.39
N PHE A 81 -6.55 17.79 -19.99
CA PHE A 81 -5.61 16.71 -19.69
C PHE A 81 -6.13 15.78 -18.58
N MET A 82 -6.64 16.34 -17.49
CA MET A 82 -7.23 15.58 -16.39
C MET A 82 -8.49 14.81 -16.82
N LEU A 83 -9.32 15.36 -17.70
CA LEU A 83 -10.49 14.68 -18.27
C LEU A 83 -10.09 13.51 -19.16
N ILE A 84 -9.07 13.67 -20.01
CA ILE A 84 -8.53 12.58 -20.85
C ILE A 84 -7.95 11.49 -19.96
N PHE A 85 -7.18 11.87 -18.93
CA PHE A 85 -6.61 10.91 -17.98
C PHE A 85 -7.69 10.13 -17.23
N LEU A 86 -8.74 10.83 -16.78
CA LEU A 86 -9.91 10.20 -16.16
C LEU A 86 -10.58 9.20 -17.11
N PHE A 87 -10.75 9.56 -18.38
CA PHE A 87 -11.34 8.68 -19.39
C PHE A 87 -10.51 7.42 -19.62
N ILE A 88 -9.18 7.55 -19.76
CA ILE A 88 -8.26 6.41 -19.93
C ILE A 88 -8.33 5.46 -18.73
N MET A 89 -8.44 5.98 -17.52
CA MET A 89 -8.53 5.18 -16.29
C MET A 89 -9.91 4.51 -16.11
N LEU A 90 -11.00 5.20 -16.45
CA LEU A 90 -12.36 4.68 -16.32
C LEU A 90 -12.76 3.73 -17.44
N TYR A 91 -12.18 3.88 -18.63
CA TYR A 91 -12.57 3.10 -19.80
C TYR A 91 -12.44 1.57 -19.58
N PRO A 92 -11.36 1.01 -19.00
CA PRO A 92 -11.29 -0.43 -18.71
C PRO A 92 -12.36 -0.93 -17.74
N LEU A 93 -12.73 -0.13 -16.75
CA LEU A 93 -13.81 -0.47 -15.81
C LEU A 93 -15.17 -0.45 -16.51
N TYR A 94 -15.42 0.58 -17.32
CA TYR A 94 -16.61 0.67 -18.16
C TYR A 94 -16.68 -0.49 -19.17
N PHE A 95 -15.54 -0.83 -19.80
CA PHE A 95 -15.42 -1.96 -20.72
C PHE A 95 -15.80 -3.28 -20.05
N THR A 96 -15.35 -3.51 -18.82
CA THR A 96 -15.70 -4.71 -18.05
C THR A 96 -17.21 -4.82 -17.83
N ILE A 97 -17.89 -3.70 -17.55
CA ILE A 97 -19.35 -3.66 -17.38
C ILE A 97 -20.05 -3.98 -18.70
N ILE A 98 -19.70 -3.30 -19.81
CA ILE A 98 -20.36 -3.57 -21.11
C ILE A 98 -20.10 -4.99 -21.60
N ALA A 99 -18.90 -5.53 -21.37
CA ALA A 99 -18.55 -6.90 -21.73
C ALA A 99 -19.35 -7.91 -20.90
N SER A 100 -19.62 -7.62 -19.61
CA SER A 100 -20.39 -8.51 -18.73
C SER A 100 -21.87 -8.66 -19.09
N ILE A 101 -22.46 -7.68 -19.80
CA ILE A 101 -23.86 -7.68 -20.25
C ILE A 101 -24.01 -7.96 -21.76
N SER A 102 -22.91 -8.19 -22.47
CA SER A 102 -22.87 -8.48 -23.90
C SER A 102 -22.78 -9.98 -24.17
N ASP A 103 -23.14 -10.38 -25.40
CA ASP A 103 -23.05 -11.76 -25.85
C ASP A 103 -21.59 -12.23 -25.86
N ILE A 104 -21.33 -13.43 -25.32
CA ILE A 104 -19.98 -14.00 -25.22
C ILE A 104 -19.31 -14.11 -26.60
N ASN A 105 -20.09 -14.40 -27.65
CA ASN A 105 -19.57 -14.51 -29.01
C ASN A 105 -19.17 -13.12 -29.56
N GLU A 106 -19.97 -12.08 -29.29
CA GLU A 106 -19.68 -10.71 -29.72
C GLU A 106 -18.46 -10.13 -28.99
N VAL A 107 -18.31 -10.43 -27.69
CA VAL A 107 -17.15 -10.05 -26.90
C VAL A 107 -15.90 -10.78 -27.38
N GLY A 108 -15.99 -12.11 -27.61
CA GLY A 108 -14.87 -12.93 -28.07
C GLY A 108 -14.36 -12.58 -29.48
N ASN A 109 -15.27 -12.13 -30.36
CA ASN A 109 -14.94 -11.66 -31.71
C ASN A 109 -14.41 -10.22 -31.74
N GLY A 110 -14.42 -9.51 -30.60
CA GLY A 110 -13.92 -8.13 -30.50
C GLY A 110 -14.88 -7.07 -31.03
N ASN A 111 -16.18 -7.36 -31.16
CA ASN A 111 -17.18 -6.43 -31.70
C ASN A 111 -17.70 -5.40 -30.67
N VAL A 112 -17.33 -5.55 -29.41
CA VAL A 112 -17.75 -4.69 -28.29
C VAL A 112 -16.66 -3.65 -28.01
N TYR A 113 -17.00 -2.36 -28.15
CA TYR A 113 -16.04 -1.26 -27.93
C TYR A 113 -16.56 -0.20 -26.95
N LEU A 114 -17.75 0.36 -27.22
CA LEU A 114 -18.35 1.44 -26.43
C LEU A 114 -19.76 1.11 -25.92
N LEU A 115 -20.48 0.26 -26.64
CA LEU A 115 -21.86 -0.12 -26.31
C LEU A 115 -21.97 -1.64 -26.26
N PRO A 116 -22.86 -2.17 -25.41
CA PRO A 116 -23.09 -3.61 -25.35
C PRO A 116 -23.67 -4.11 -26.67
N LYS A 117 -23.25 -5.31 -27.07
CA LYS A 117 -23.72 -6.01 -28.28
C LYS A 117 -24.36 -7.32 -27.87
N GLY A 118 -25.62 -7.54 -28.28
CA GLY A 118 -26.39 -8.71 -27.88
C GLY A 118 -26.60 -8.76 -26.37
N PHE A 119 -27.56 -7.99 -25.84
CA PHE A 119 -27.80 -7.95 -24.40
C PHE A 119 -28.14 -9.36 -23.87
N THR A 120 -27.32 -9.86 -22.95
CA THR A 120 -27.54 -11.15 -22.30
C THR A 120 -27.09 -11.11 -20.84
N LEU A 121 -27.78 -11.89 -20.01
CA LEU A 121 -27.45 -12.10 -18.60
C LEU A 121 -26.96 -13.53 -18.33
N GLU A 122 -26.64 -14.27 -19.39
CA GLU A 122 -26.18 -15.66 -19.29
C GLU A 122 -24.87 -15.79 -18.50
N ALA A 123 -23.92 -14.87 -18.72
CA ALA A 123 -22.68 -14.82 -17.95
C ALA A 123 -22.94 -14.72 -16.43
N TYR A 124 -23.88 -13.86 -16.01
CA TYR A 124 -24.29 -13.76 -14.62
C TYR A 124 -24.94 -15.05 -14.13
N LYS A 125 -25.87 -15.64 -14.89
CA LYS A 125 -26.51 -16.91 -14.54
C LYS A 125 -25.47 -18.03 -14.31
N ASN A 126 -24.45 -18.10 -15.16
CA ASN A 126 -23.35 -19.06 -15.02
C ASN A 126 -22.54 -18.83 -13.73
N VAL A 127 -22.31 -17.56 -13.36
CA VAL A 127 -21.66 -17.21 -12.09
C VAL A 127 -22.51 -17.64 -10.88
N PHE A 128 -23.82 -17.37 -10.90
CA PHE A 128 -24.73 -17.71 -9.80
C PHE A 128 -24.86 -19.22 -9.58
N ILE A 129 -24.84 -20.02 -10.65
CA ILE A 129 -24.95 -21.49 -10.57
C ILE A 129 -23.64 -22.13 -10.08
N ASN A 130 -22.49 -21.51 -10.34
CA ASN A 130 -21.20 -22.08 -9.97
C ASN A 130 -20.93 -22.01 -8.46
N LYS A 131 -21.10 -23.13 -7.76
CA LYS A 131 -20.84 -23.26 -6.31
C LYS A 131 -19.41 -22.92 -5.91
N GLN A 132 -18.42 -23.13 -6.79
CA GLN A 132 -17.01 -22.85 -6.47
C GLN A 132 -16.78 -21.35 -6.28
N ILE A 133 -17.50 -20.50 -7.02
CA ILE A 133 -17.41 -19.05 -6.88
C ILE A 133 -17.85 -18.62 -5.47
N TRP A 134 -18.97 -19.16 -4.99
CA TRP A 134 -19.49 -18.86 -3.64
C TRP A 134 -18.57 -19.34 -2.53
N ILE A 135 -17.97 -20.52 -2.70
CA ILE A 135 -16.97 -21.05 -1.75
C ILE A 135 -15.73 -20.14 -1.74
N GLY A 136 -15.25 -19.72 -2.91
CA GLY A 136 -14.15 -18.77 -3.06
C GLY A 136 -14.45 -17.45 -2.34
N TYR A 137 -15.57 -16.80 -2.64
CA TYR A 137 -15.97 -15.56 -1.97
C TYR A 137 -16.09 -15.71 -0.45
N LYS A 138 -16.69 -16.80 0.03
CA LYS A 138 -16.79 -17.07 1.48
C LYS A 138 -15.39 -17.16 2.11
N ASN A 139 -14.49 -17.90 1.49
CA ASN A 139 -13.12 -18.05 1.96
C ASN A 139 -12.39 -16.71 1.96
N THR A 140 -12.42 -15.95 0.86
CA THR A 140 -11.79 -14.63 0.76
C THR A 140 -12.29 -13.66 1.82
N ILE A 141 -13.61 -13.63 2.09
CA ILE A 141 -14.19 -12.77 3.14
C ILE A 141 -13.68 -13.19 4.52
N ILE A 142 -13.69 -14.49 4.83
CA ILE A 142 -13.20 -15.02 6.10
C ILE A 142 -11.72 -14.68 6.29
N TYR A 143 -10.88 -14.92 5.29
CA TYR A 143 -9.44 -14.68 5.36
C TYR A 143 -9.12 -13.20 5.47
N THR A 144 -9.83 -12.35 4.72
CA THR A 144 -9.65 -10.90 4.81
C THR A 144 -10.05 -10.37 6.18
N PHE A 145 -11.18 -10.81 6.72
CA PHE A 145 -11.65 -10.35 8.03
C PHE A 145 -10.72 -10.81 9.17
N PHE A 146 -10.47 -12.11 9.29
CA PHE A 146 -9.65 -12.65 10.38
C PHE A 146 -8.17 -12.33 10.21
N GLY A 147 -7.65 -12.32 8.98
CA GLY A 147 -6.28 -11.91 8.69
C GLY A 147 -6.04 -10.44 8.97
N THR A 148 -6.98 -9.54 8.66
CA THR A 148 -6.88 -8.13 9.05
C THR A 148 -6.93 -7.96 10.55
N LEU A 149 -7.84 -8.65 11.24
CA LEU A 149 -7.93 -8.59 12.70
C LEU A 149 -6.63 -9.06 13.36
N TYR A 150 -6.12 -10.22 12.94
CA TYR A 150 -4.86 -10.77 13.41
C TYR A 150 -3.68 -9.83 13.13
N GLY A 151 -3.61 -9.30 11.89
CA GLY A 151 -2.60 -8.35 11.48
C GLY A 151 -2.59 -7.09 12.36
N LEU A 152 -3.75 -6.53 12.69
CA LEU A 152 -3.87 -5.39 13.60
C LEU A 152 -3.47 -5.73 15.04
N ILE A 153 -3.86 -6.90 15.54
CA ILE A 153 -3.51 -7.38 16.89
C ILE A 153 -2.00 -7.49 17.06
N ILE A 154 -1.26 -7.86 16.02
CA ILE A 154 0.21 -7.89 16.07
C ILE A 154 0.81 -6.51 15.80
N LEU A 155 0.27 -5.79 14.81
CA LEU A 155 0.79 -4.50 14.37
C LEU A 155 0.76 -3.45 15.47
N LEU A 156 -0.39 -3.26 16.11
CA LEU A 156 -0.61 -2.12 17.01
C LEU A 156 0.25 -2.19 18.26
N PRO A 157 0.33 -3.32 19.00
CA PRO A 157 1.20 -3.43 20.17
C PRO A 157 2.68 -3.33 19.79
N THR A 158 3.10 -3.95 18.68
CA THR A 158 4.49 -3.91 18.22
C THR A 158 4.90 -2.48 17.84
N ALA A 159 4.07 -1.78 17.07
CA ALA A 159 4.29 -0.39 16.70
C ALA A 159 4.32 0.53 17.92
N TYR A 160 3.39 0.34 18.85
CA TYR A 160 3.31 1.11 20.09
C TYR A 160 4.55 0.92 20.96
N ALA A 161 4.98 -0.34 21.19
CA ALA A 161 6.19 -0.63 21.95
C ALA A 161 7.40 0.05 21.30
N LEU A 162 7.62 -0.14 20.00
CA LEU A 162 8.75 0.47 19.29
C LEU A 162 8.69 2.00 19.22
N SER A 163 7.51 2.62 19.39
CA SER A 163 7.38 4.09 19.42
C SER A 163 8.01 4.70 20.66
N LYS A 164 7.98 3.99 21.81
CA LYS A 164 8.47 4.50 23.09
C LYS A 164 9.99 4.65 23.08
N LYS A 165 10.48 5.75 23.65
CA LYS A 165 11.93 6.05 23.69
C LYS A 165 12.69 5.14 24.66
N ASN A 166 12.01 4.62 25.68
CA ASN A 166 12.63 3.88 26.79
C ASN A 166 12.82 2.38 26.54
N ILE A 167 12.55 1.88 25.32
CA ILE A 167 12.81 0.48 25.00
C ILE A 167 14.30 0.23 24.76
N PHE A 168 14.86 -0.68 25.55
CA PHE A 168 16.22 -1.18 25.35
C PHE A 168 16.36 -1.84 23.97
N GLY A 169 17.40 -1.47 23.21
CA GLY A 169 17.64 -2.03 21.88
C GLY A 169 16.71 -1.53 20.76
N ARG A 170 15.86 -0.51 20.99
CA ARG A 170 14.90 0.02 20.00
C ARG A 170 15.51 0.31 18.63
N LYS A 171 16.71 0.92 18.61
CA LYS A 171 17.43 1.24 17.35
C LYS A 171 17.80 -0.05 16.60
N VAL A 172 18.33 -1.05 17.30
CA VAL A 172 18.73 -2.34 16.72
C VAL A 172 17.51 -3.07 16.17
N ILE A 173 16.43 -3.17 16.95
CA ILE A 173 15.18 -3.83 16.53
C ILE A 173 14.56 -3.11 15.31
N THR A 174 14.55 -1.77 15.32
CA THR A 174 14.05 -1.00 14.16
C THR A 174 14.90 -1.25 12.92
N TRP A 175 16.23 -1.28 13.06
CA TRP A 175 17.13 -1.58 11.95
C TRP A 175 16.96 -3.01 11.41
N TYR A 176 16.76 -3.99 12.29
CA TYR A 176 16.45 -5.36 11.89
C TYR A 176 15.18 -5.46 11.04
N PHE A 177 14.10 -4.78 11.47
CA PHE A 177 12.88 -4.68 10.66
C PHE A 177 13.15 -3.97 9.32
N LEU A 178 13.86 -2.84 9.31
CA LEU A 178 14.18 -2.14 8.07
C LEU A 178 14.94 -3.02 7.08
N ILE A 179 15.91 -3.83 7.55
CA ILE A 179 16.63 -4.76 6.68
C ILE A 179 15.66 -5.77 6.07
N THR A 180 14.81 -6.41 6.86
CA THR A 180 13.85 -7.41 6.36
C THR A 180 12.78 -6.83 5.42
N MET A 181 12.53 -5.51 5.47
CA MET A 181 11.66 -4.83 4.50
C MET A 181 12.30 -4.75 3.10
N TYR A 182 13.60 -4.50 3.02
CA TYR A 182 14.32 -4.34 1.73
C TYR A 182 14.95 -5.65 1.24
N PHE A 183 15.20 -6.58 2.15
CA PHE A 183 15.81 -7.87 1.90
C PHE A 183 14.79 -8.98 2.21
N SER A 184 14.26 -9.60 1.15
CA SER A 184 13.34 -10.74 1.25
C SER A 184 13.94 -11.96 0.56
N GLY A 185 13.67 -13.16 1.10
CA GLY A 185 14.03 -14.42 0.46
C GLY A 185 13.29 -14.68 -0.85
N GLY A 186 12.21 -13.95 -1.12
CA GLY A 186 11.36 -14.16 -2.30
C GLY A 186 10.43 -15.36 -2.16
N MET A 187 9.74 -15.71 -3.25
CA MET A 187 8.67 -16.72 -3.23
C MET A 187 9.17 -18.14 -2.90
N VAL A 188 10.31 -18.57 -3.46
CA VAL A 188 10.80 -19.95 -3.30
C VAL A 188 11.18 -20.27 -1.85
N PRO A 189 12.00 -19.47 -1.14
CA PRO A 189 12.28 -19.70 0.27
C PRO A 189 11.05 -19.58 1.18
N THR A 190 10.11 -18.68 0.85
CA THR A 190 8.85 -18.53 1.60
C THR A 190 7.99 -19.80 1.48
N TYR A 191 7.88 -20.36 0.28
CA TYR A 191 7.17 -21.62 0.06
C TYR A 191 7.81 -22.79 0.83
N LEU A 192 9.15 -22.91 0.78
CA LEU A 192 9.87 -23.94 1.53
C LEU A 192 9.69 -23.80 3.04
N LEU A 193 9.64 -22.56 3.55
CA LEU A 193 9.36 -22.30 4.96
C LEU A 193 7.95 -22.78 5.34
N ILE A 194 6.92 -22.41 4.59
CA ILE A 194 5.53 -22.84 4.84
C ILE A 194 5.42 -24.37 4.79
N LYS A 195 6.09 -25.00 3.82
CA LYS A 195 6.20 -26.46 3.70
C LYS A 195 6.82 -27.09 4.93
N ASN A 196 7.96 -26.57 5.40
CA ASN A 196 8.67 -27.11 6.55
C ASN A 196 7.93 -26.88 7.87
N LEU A 197 7.09 -25.84 7.96
CA LEU A 197 6.19 -25.61 9.09
C LEU A 197 4.96 -26.53 9.09
N GLY A 198 4.77 -27.34 8.04
CA GLY A 198 3.61 -28.23 7.91
C GLY A 198 2.30 -27.47 7.68
N LEU A 199 2.38 -26.24 7.18
CA LEU A 199 1.21 -25.37 7.00
C LEU A 199 0.70 -25.36 5.55
N LEU A 200 1.26 -26.18 4.65
CA LEU A 200 0.70 -26.31 3.29
C LEU A 200 -0.72 -26.86 3.33
N ASN A 201 -1.59 -26.33 2.47
CA ASN A 201 -3.01 -26.67 2.41
C ASN A 201 -3.75 -26.40 3.75
N ASN A 202 -3.23 -25.47 4.56
CA ASN A 202 -3.87 -25.05 5.80
C ASN A 202 -4.34 -23.59 5.68
N PRO A 203 -5.65 -23.32 5.87
CA PRO A 203 -6.20 -21.96 5.78
C PRO A 203 -5.57 -20.98 6.78
N LEU A 204 -4.94 -21.48 7.85
CA LEU A 204 -4.22 -20.65 8.83
C LEU A 204 -3.05 -19.87 8.21
N VAL A 205 -2.44 -20.34 7.12
CA VAL A 205 -1.36 -19.60 6.42
C VAL A 205 -1.84 -18.24 5.95
N MET A 206 -3.10 -18.16 5.53
CA MET A 206 -3.70 -16.93 5.00
C MET A 206 -3.97 -15.90 6.10
N ILE A 207 -4.20 -16.36 7.33
CA ILE A 207 -4.45 -15.51 8.50
C ILE A 207 -3.14 -15.10 9.17
N VAL A 208 -2.21 -16.05 9.34
CA VAL A 208 -0.94 -15.87 10.08
C VAL A 208 0.19 -15.37 9.18
N GLY A 209 -0.16 -14.85 8.00
CA GLY A 209 0.79 -14.36 7.00
C GLY A 209 1.75 -13.28 7.53
N PRO A 210 2.88 -13.07 6.82
CA PRO A 210 3.92 -12.16 7.27
C PRO A 210 3.39 -10.73 7.35
N MET A 211 3.71 -10.09 8.47
CA MET A 211 3.36 -8.71 8.72
C MET A 211 4.16 -7.75 7.82
N SER A 212 3.47 -6.80 7.19
CA SER A 212 4.14 -5.72 6.44
C SER A 212 4.94 -4.82 7.39
N ILE A 213 6.26 -4.83 7.23
CA ILE A 213 7.16 -3.99 8.01
C ILE A 213 6.97 -2.51 7.66
N TYR A 214 6.59 -2.19 6.44
CA TYR A 214 6.21 -0.83 6.07
C TYR A 214 5.05 -0.34 6.94
N ASN A 215 3.99 -1.15 7.09
CA ASN A 215 2.85 -0.82 7.96
C ASN A 215 3.29 -0.64 9.42
N LEU A 216 4.24 -1.47 9.90
CA LEU A 216 4.85 -1.32 11.23
C LEU A 216 5.52 0.04 11.41
N ILE A 217 6.38 0.43 10.47
CA ILE A 217 7.16 1.66 10.56
C ILE A 217 6.25 2.89 10.49
N VAL A 218 5.27 2.90 9.59
CA VAL A 218 4.29 3.99 9.48
C VAL A 218 3.49 4.13 10.77
N THR A 219 2.96 3.03 11.29
CA THR A 219 2.15 3.03 12.54
C THR A 219 2.99 3.44 13.74
N LYS A 220 4.24 2.96 13.83
CA LYS A 220 5.20 3.39 14.87
C LYS A 220 5.45 4.90 14.80
N SER A 221 5.65 5.44 13.60
CA SER A 221 5.87 6.87 13.38
C SER A 221 4.67 7.69 13.83
N TYR A 222 3.46 7.21 13.53
CA TYR A 222 2.21 7.83 14.01
C TYR A 222 2.15 7.85 15.54
N PHE A 223 2.35 6.71 16.21
CA PHE A 223 2.36 6.65 17.68
C PHE A 223 3.43 7.55 18.32
N ALA A 224 4.57 7.75 17.64
CA ALA A 224 5.67 8.57 18.15
C ALA A 224 5.48 10.08 17.93
N THR A 225 4.77 10.48 16.88
CA THR A 225 4.65 11.90 16.48
C THR A 225 3.28 12.50 16.74
N SER A 226 2.22 11.71 16.61
CA SER A 226 0.84 12.20 16.68
C SER A 226 0.26 12.18 18.09
N ILE A 227 0.87 11.45 19.03
CA ILE A 227 0.43 11.40 20.43
C ILE A 227 1.48 12.07 21.30
N PRO A 228 1.17 13.26 21.88
CA PRO A 228 2.07 13.99 22.77
C PRO A 228 2.53 13.13 23.96
N ASN A 229 3.78 13.30 24.40
CA ASN A 229 4.33 12.48 25.51
C ASN A 229 3.73 12.88 26.86
N GLU A 230 3.28 14.12 26.98
CA GLU A 230 2.67 14.74 28.16
C GLU A 230 1.41 13.99 28.58
N LEU A 231 0.65 13.43 27.62
CA LEU A 231 -0.52 12.57 27.89
C LEU A 231 -0.13 11.25 28.58
N TYR A 232 1.05 10.71 28.25
CA TYR A 232 1.54 9.49 28.91
C TYR A 232 2.15 9.81 30.27
N GLU A 233 2.81 10.94 30.43
CA GLU A 233 3.39 11.38 31.70
C GLU A 233 2.31 11.69 32.74
N SER A 234 1.26 12.42 32.34
CA SER A 234 0.09 12.68 33.19
C SER A 234 -0.61 11.38 33.62
N ALA A 235 -0.88 10.47 32.68
CA ALA A 235 -1.49 9.19 33.01
C ALA A 235 -0.61 8.34 33.95
N ASN A 236 0.72 8.40 33.81
CA ASN A 236 1.63 7.71 34.73
C ASN A 236 1.63 8.33 36.13
N ILE A 237 1.47 9.65 36.25
CA ILE A 237 1.30 10.35 37.54
C ILE A 237 0.01 9.89 38.23
N ASP A 238 -1.06 9.67 37.44
CA ASP A 238 -2.34 9.11 37.91
C ASP A 238 -2.27 7.59 38.20
N GLY A 239 -1.09 6.97 38.12
CA GLY A 239 -0.86 5.55 38.39
C GLY A 239 -1.29 4.60 37.27
N ALA A 240 -1.54 5.10 36.05
CA ALA A 240 -1.88 4.24 34.92
C ALA A 240 -0.66 3.41 34.48
N ASN A 241 -0.86 2.10 34.31
CA ASN A 241 0.18 1.22 33.76
C ASN A 241 0.25 1.30 32.22
N THR A 242 1.28 0.73 31.61
CA THR A 242 1.51 0.78 30.15
C THR A 242 0.37 0.18 29.34
N PHE A 243 -0.24 -0.92 29.81
CA PHE A 243 -1.39 -1.54 29.13
C PHE A 243 -2.63 -0.63 29.17
N THR A 244 -2.85 0.04 30.28
CA THR A 244 -3.93 1.01 30.47
C THR A 244 -3.72 2.20 29.52
N CYS A 245 -2.49 2.73 29.46
CA CYS A 245 -2.12 3.77 28.51
C CYS A 245 -2.31 3.32 27.05
N PHE A 246 -2.01 2.06 26.73
CA PHE A 246 -2.24 1.53 25.37
C PHE A 246 -3.73 1.49 25.02
N PHE A 247 -4.56 0.82 25.82
CA PHE A 247 -5.98 0.62 25.49
C PHE A 247 -6.84 1.87 25.68
N ARG A 248 -6.56 2.71 26.69
CA ARG A 248 -7.39 3.87 27.02
C ARG A 248 -6.92 5.18 26.39
N ILE A 249 -5.66 5.29 25.98
CA ILE A 249 -5.10 6.52 25.39
C ILE A 249 -4.66 6.27 23.95
N ALA A 250 -3.74 5.33 23.74
CA ALA A 250 -3.10 5.15 22.45
C ALA A 250 -4.09 4.67 21.37
N ILE A 251 -4.89 3.63 21.65
CA ILE A 251 -5.85 3.06 20.69
C ILE A 251 -6.95 4.05 20.29
N PRO A 252 -7.63 4.77 21.21
CA PRO A 252 -8.65 5.74 20.84
C PRO A 252 -8.13 6.91 20.02
N LEU A 253 -6.91 7.39 20.30
CA LEU A 253 -6.26 8.46 19.54
C LEU A 253 -5.73 7.97 18.19
N ALA A 254 -5.43 6.67 18.07
CA ALA A 254 -4.93 6.05 16.84
C ALA A 254 -6.02 5.54 15.88
N LYS A 255 -7.30 5.83 16.12
CA LYS A 255 -8.39 5.44 15.20
C LYS A 255 -8.13 5.77 13.72
N PRO A 256 -7.58 6.95 13.35
CA PRO A 256 -7.29 7.27 11.96
C PRO A 256 -6.27 6.30 11.33
N ILE A 257 -5.16 6.04 12.04
CA ILE A 257 -4.13 5.13 11.52
C ILE A 257 -4.58 3.68 11.54
N ILE A 258 -5.39 3.26 12.52
CA ILE A 258 -5.98 1.92 12.57
C ILE A 258 -6.86 1.68 11.35
N ALA A 259 -7.70 2.65 10.95
CA ALA A 259 -8.54 2.53 9.78
C ALA A 259 -7.73 2.38 8.48
N VAL A 260 -6.67 3.19 8.32
CA VAL A 260 -5.75 3.08 7.17
C VAL A 260 -5.08 1.72 7.14
N MET A 261 -4.58 1.23 8.27
CA MET A 261 -3.90 -0.07 8.34
C MET A 261 -4.86 -1.23 8.13
N ALA A 262 -6.09 -1.14 8.63
CA ALA A 262 -7.14 -2.12 8.39
C ALA A 262 -7.43 -2.25 6.89
N LEU A 263 -7.55 -1.12 6.18
CA LEU A 263 -7.74 -1.10 4.74
C LEU A 263 -6.53 -1.70 4.01
N TYR A 264 -5.31 -1.27 4.36
CA TYR A 264 -4.09 -1.74 3.70
C TYR A 264 -3.91 -3.25 3.85
N ILE A 265 -4.12 -3.79 5.05
CA ILE A 265 -4.01 -5.22 5.31
C ILE A 265 -5.15 -5.97 4.58
N SER A 266 -6.38 -5.46 4.62
CA SER A 266 -7.51 -6.10 3.95
C SER A 266 -7.31 -6.18 2.44
N VAL A 267 -6.90 -5.09 1.81
CA VAL A 267 -6.62 -5.04 0.37
C VAL A 267 -5.44 -5.94 0.00
N ALA A 268 -4.43 -6.04 0.87
CA ALA A 268 -3.30 -6.94 0.64
C ALA A 268 -3.70 -8.41 0.68
N ILE A 269 -4.55 -8.81 1.64
CA ILE A 269 -5.07 -10.19 1.72
C ILE A 269 -5.99 -10.49 0.54
N TRP A 270 -6.90 -9.57 0.21
CA TRP A 270 -7.84 -9.73 -0.91
C TRP A 270 -7.14 -9.90 -2.26
N ASN A 271 -5.99 -9.26 -2.47
CA ASN A 271 -5.19 -9.35 -3.70
C ASN A 271 -4.07 -10.38 -3.64
N SER A 272 -3.93 -11.11 -2.54
CA SER A 272 -2.89 -12.11 -2.40
C SER A 272 -3.30 -13.32 -3.20
N TYR A 273 -2.71 -13.59 -4.37
CA TYR A 273 -3.01 -14.80 -5.16
C TYR A 273 -2.04 -15.95 -4.83
N PHE A 274 -0.77 -15.63 -4.61
CA PHE A 274 0.29 -16.62 -4.42
C PHE A 274 0.21 -17.37 -3.09
N ILE A 275 -0.23 -16.70 -2.02
CA ILE A 275 -0.37 -17.33 -0.70
C ILE A 275 -1.64 -18.20 -0.67
N GLU A 276 -2.72 -17.83 -1.36
CA GLU A 276 -3.92 -18.69 -1.45
C GLU A 276 -3.63 -19.95 -2.26
N ALA A 277 -2.77 -19.89 -3.27
CA ALA A 277 -2.34 -21.07 -3.99
C ALA A 277 -1.55 -22.08 -3.14
N MET A 278 -1.07 -21.68 -1.94
CA MET A 278 -0.32 -22.54 -1.01
C MET A 278 -1.16 -23.05 0.17
N GLY A 279 -2.33 -22.44 0.41
CA GLY A 279 -3.26 -22.75 1.51
C GLY A 279 -4.43 -23.61 1.08
#